data_AF-A0A0F9ACY6-F1
#
_entry.id   AF-A0A0F9ACY6-F1
#
_cell.length_a   1.000
_cell.length_b   1.000
_cell.length_c   1.000
_cell.angle_alpha   90.00
_cell.angle_beta   90.00
_cell.angle_gamma   90.00
#
_symmetry.space_group_name_H-M   'P 1'
#
loop_
_entity.id
_entity.type
_entity.pdbx_description
1 polymer ?
#
loop_
_entity_poly.entity_id
_entity_poly.type
_entity_poly.pdbx_seq_one_letter_code
_entity_poly.pdbx_strand_id
1 'polypeptide(L)'
;MARGVLTDEIQTLAKEFLGREITTTELRFYPYLDYVMKNEQIIEPERCNGEDRKVLAELRAAGHIEGGASGLAMTKEFYDYINQVLWLGYVCNVY
;
A
#
# COMPACT_ATOMS: atom_id res chain seq x y z
N MET A 1 3.63 6.47 19.70
CA MET A 1 3.34 7.18 18.43
C MET A 1 1.90 6.87 18.00
N ALA A 2 1.25 7.75 17.24
CA ALA A 2 -0.09 7.47 16.71
C ALA A 2 -0.02 6.52 15.51
N ARG A 3 -1.00 5.63 15.35
CA ARG A 3 -1.07 4.67 14.23
C ARG A 3 -1.33 5.39 12.91
N GLY A 4 -0.79 4.86 11.81
CA GLY A 4 -1.00 5.40 10.46
C GLY A 4 -0.38 6.78 10.26
N VAL A 5 0.77 7.02 10.88
CA VAL A 5 1.60 8.23 10.73
C VAL A 5 2.82 7.89 9.88
N LEU A 6 3.13 8.75 8.91
CA LEU A 6 4.37 8.66 8.16
C LEU A 6 5.56 8.97 9.07
N THR A 7 6.51 8.04 9.15
CA THR A 7 7.78 8.21 9.84
C THR A 7 8.91 8.33 8.83
N ASP A 8 10.05 8.86 9.26
CA ASP A 8 11.26 8.92 8.42
C ASP A 8 11.72 7.52 7.96
N GLU A 9 11.51 6.51 8.81
CA GLU A 9 11.79 5.11 8.48
C GLU A 9 10.89 4.60 7.35
N ILE A 10 9.58 4.88 7.40
CA ILE A 10 8.64 4.53 6.34
C ILE A 10 9.00 5.26 5.03
N GLN A 11 9.37 6.53 5.10
CA GLN A 11 9.77 7.28 3.90
C GLN A 11 11.10 6.77 3.32
N THR A 12 12.03 6.35 4.17
CA THR A 12 13.30 5.74 3.73
C THR A 12 13.02 4.43 3.00
N LEU A 13 12.21 3.56 3.59
CA LEU A 13 11.79 2.30 2.97
C LEU A 13 11.06 2.51 1.63
N ALA A 14 10.17 3.52 1.57
CA ALA A 14 9.48 3.89 0.34
C ALA A 14 10.46 4.37 -0.74
N LYS A 15 11.42 5.22 -0.40
CA LYS A 15 12.45 5.68 -1.35
C LYS A 15 13.31 4.53 -1.86
N GLU A 16 13.70 3.61 -1.00
CA GLU A 16 14.54 2.47 -1.37
C GLU A 16 13.80 1.49 -2.30
N PHE A 17 12.52 1.22 -2.03
CA PHE A 17 11.74 0.25 -2.80
C PHE A 17 11.04 0.85 -4.03
N LEU A 18 10.37 1.99 -3.87
CA LEU A 18 9.57 2.65 -4.92
C LEU A 18 10.33 3.74 -5.67
N GLY A 19 11.51 4.17 -5.19
CA GLY A 19 12.21 5.32 -5.74
C GLY A 19 11.55 6.68 -5.46
N ARG A 20 10.51 6.71 -4.60
CA ARG A 20 9.76 7.92 -4.24
C ARG A 20 9.24 7.88 -2.81
N GLU A 21 8.90 9.05 -2.27
CA GLU A 21 8.12 9.13 -1.04
C GLU A 21 6.67 8.69 -1.25
N ILE A 22 6.03 8.26 -0.17
CA ILE A 22 4.61 7.93 -0.15
C ILE A 22 3.82 8.96 0.65
N THR A 23 2.55 9.10 0.31
CA THR A 23 1.64 9.99 1.02
C THR A 23 0.95 9.28 2.18
N THR A 24 0.38 10.05 3.11
CA THR A 24 -0.46 9.47 4.19
C THR A 24 -1.66 8.72 3.61
N THR A 25 -2.19 9.16 2.46
CA THR A 25 -3.27 8.46 1.75
C THR A 25 -2.81 7.07 1.30
N GLU A 26 -1.65 6.98 0.66
CA GLU A 26 -1.09 5.71 0.20
C GLU A 26 -0.76 4.78 1.38
N LEU A 27 -0.14 5.31 2.45
CA LEU A 27 0.09 4.55 3.69
C LEU A 27 -1.22 3.95 4.24
N ARG A 28 -2.29 4.74 4.26
CA ARG A 28 -3.61 4.32 4.75
C ARG A 28 -4.36 3.40 3.80
N PHE A 29 -3.94 3.33 2.55
CA PHE A 29 -4.52 2.47 1.55
C PHE A 29 -3.92 1.05 1.57
N TYR A 30 -2.67 0.91 2.01
CA TYR A 30 -2.00 -0.40 2.12
C TYR A 30 -2.74 -1.45 2.98
N PRO A 31 -3.38 -1.12 4.13
CA PRO A 31 -4.20 -2.10 4.86
C PRO A 31 -5.35 -2.67 4.03
N TYR A 32 -5.95 -1.84 3.17
CA TYR A 32 -7.00 -2.29 2.27
C TYR A 32 -6.44 -3.19 1.16
N LEU A 33 -5.29 -2.84 0.58
CA LEU A 33 -4.63 -3.72 -0.39
C LEU A 33 -4.28 -5.09 0.21
N ASP A 34 -3.75 -5.12 1.44
CA ASP A 34 -3.47 -6.37 2.16
C ASP A 34 -4.75 -7.19 2.39
N TYR A 35 -5.84 -6.54 2.80
CA TYR A 35 -7.15 -7.19 2.92
C TYR A 35 -7.60 -7.77 1.57
N VAL A 36 -7.56 -7.00 0.49
CA VAL A 36 -7.98 -7.47 -0.85
C VAL A 36 -7.17 -8.71 -1.26
N MET A 37 -5.84 -8.68 -1.08
CA MET A 37 -4.96 -9.78 -1.48
C MET A 37 -5.19 -11.08 -0.67
N LYS A 38 -5.68 -10.97 0.57
CA LYS A 38 -6.01 -12.13 1.43
C LYS A 38 -7.43 -12.66 1.24
N ASN A 39 -8.27 -11.95 0.49
CA ASN A 39 -9.68 -12.30 0.30
C ASN A 39 -9.95 -12.52 -1.19
N GLU A 40 -10.89 -11.78 -1.77
CA GLU A 40 -11.40 -12.04 -3.13
C GLU A 40 -10.44 -11.58 -4.23
N GLN A 41 -9.35 -10.89 -3.88
CA GLN A 41 -8.45 -10.25 -4.84
C GLN A 41 -9.19 -9.34 -5.83
N ILE A 42 -10.28 -8.71 -5.40
CA ILE A 42 -11.07 -7.80 -6.22
C ILE A 42 -11.11 -6.45 -5.52
N ILE A 43 -10.76 -5.39 -6.25
CA ILE A 43 -10.95 -4.02 -5.75
C ILE A 43 -12.40 -3.63 -5.97
N GLU A 44 -13.13 -3.39 -4.87
CA GLU A 44 -14.45 -2.77 -4.85
C GLU A 44 -14.33 -1.26 -5.19
N PRO A 45 -14.80 -0.79 -6.36
CA PRO A 45 -14.63 0.61 -6.78
C PRO A 45 -15.30 1.63 -5.86
N GLU A 46 -16.36 1.22 -5.16
CA GLU A 46 -17.10 1.96 -4.14
C GLU A 46 -16.29 2.21 -2.86
N ARG A 47 -15.25 1.41 -2.61
CA ARG A 47 -14.31 1.59 -1.49
C ARG A 47 -13.11 2.45 -1.82
N CYS A 48 -12.95 2.85 -3.09
CA CYS A 48 -11.80 3.63 -3.56
C CYS A 48 -12.23 5.04 -4.01
N ASN A 49 -11.71 6.05 -3.33
CA ASN A 49 -11.88 7.45 -3.72
C ASN A 49 -10.92 7.85 -4.86
N GLY A 50 -10.94 9.13 -5.26
CA GLY A 50 -10.11 9.64 -6.36
C GLY A 50 -8.60 9.54 -6.10
N GLU A 51 -8.14 9.74 -4.86
CA GLU A 51 -6.74 9.62 -4.49
C GLU A 51 -6.28 8.16 -4.44
N ASP A 52 -7.13 7.25 -3.94
CA ASP A 52 -6.85 5.81 -3.96
C ASP A 52 -6.67 5.31 -5.41
N ARG A 53 -7.49 5.84 -6.33
CA ARG A 53 -7.38 5.50 -7.77
C ARG A 53 -6.08 6.00 -8.38
N LYS A 54 -5.55 7.16 -7.95
CA LYS A 54 -4.24 7.65 -8.39
C LYS A 54 -3.12 6.74 -7.89
N VAL A 55 -3.15 6.35 -6.61
CA VAL A 55 -2.19 5.38 -6.04
C VAL A 55 -2.22 4.08 -6.85
N LEU A 56 -3.41 3.53 -7.11
CA LEU A 56 -3.54 2.32 -7.93
C LEU A 56 -3.00 2.51 -9.36
N ALA A 57 -3.15 3.68 -9.96
CA ALA A 57 -2.61 3.96 -11.30
C ALA A 57 -1.07 4.01 -11.28
N GLU A 58 -0.48 4.65 -10.29
CA GLU A 58 0.98 4.71 -10.11
C GLU A 58 1.59 3.33 -9.87
N LEU A 59 0.98 2.53 -8.98
CA LEU A 59 1.45 1.17 -8.69
C LEU A 59 1.37 0.25 -9.92
N ARG A 60 0.35 0.42 -10.78
CA ARG A 60 0.27 -0.28 -12.08
C ARG A 60 1.35 0.18 -13.03
N ALA A 61 1.56 1.49 -13.15
CA ALA A 61 2.57 2.05 -14.03
C ALA A 61 3.98 1.60 -13.64
N ALA A 62 4.23 1.40 -12.34
CA ALA A 62 5.47 0.86 -11.80
C ALA A 62 5.60 -0.68 -11.90
N GLY A 63 4.55 -1.39 -12.34
CA GLY A 63 4.56 -2.85 -12.50
C GLY A 63 4.43 -3.63 -11.19
N HIS A 64 4.00 -2.99 -10.10
CA HIS A 64 3.83 -3.65 -8.80
C HIS A 64 2.51 -4.42 -8.67
N ILE A 65 1.48 -3.96 -9.40
CA ILE A 65 0.16 -4.58 -9.44
C ILE A 65 -0.38 -4.61 -10.87
N GLU A 66 -1.31 -5.52 -11.13
CA GLU A 66 -2.09 -5.59 -12.37
C GLU A 66 -3.57 -5.87 -12.07
N GLY A 67 -4.45 -5.52 -13.00
CA GLY A 67 -5.89 -5.72 -12.84
C GLY A 67 -6.56 -4.75 -11.86
N GLY A 68 -7.60 -5.19 -11.14
CA GLY A 68 -8.40 -4.35 -10.23
C GLY A 68 -9.76 -4.97 -9.90
N ALA A 69 -10.83 -4.41 -10.45
CA ALA A 69 -12.20 -4.86 -10.17
C ALA A 69 -12.56 -6.23 -10.80
N SER A 70 -11.70 -6.76 -11.68
CA SER A 70 -11.86 -8.07 -12.34
C SER A 70 -10.84 -9.10 -11.85
N GLY A 71 -10.21 -8.85 -10.71
CA GLY A 71 -9.05 -9.59 -10.21
C GLY A 71 -7.82 -8.69 -10.14
N LEU A 72 -7.14 -8.70 -9.01
CA LEU A 72 -5.94 -7.95 -8.66
C LEU A 72 -4.81 -8.94 -8.44
N ALA A 73 -3.74 -8.77 -9.21
CA ALA A 73 -2.47 -9.45 -8.96
C ALA A 73 -1.44 -8.44 -8.45
N MET A 74 -0.48 -8.95 -7.67
CA MET A 74 0.54 -8.18 -6.98
C MET A 74 1.85 -8.95 -6.99
N THR A 75 2.98 -8.27 -7.20
CA THR A 75 4.29 -8.93 -7.08
C THR A 75 4.58 -9.31 -5.63
N LYS A 76 5.33 -10.40 -5.42
CA LYS A 76 5.67 -10.85 -4.07
C LYS A 76 6.51 -9.81 -3.33
N GLU A 77 7.41 -9.15 -4.05
CA GLU A 77 8.30 -8.11 -3.56
C GLU A 77 7.50 -6.90 -3.08
N PHE A 78 6.49 -6.46 -3.84
CA PHE A 78 5.64 -5.34 -3.42
C PHE A 78 4.74 -5.72 -2.24
N TYR A 79 4.22 -6.96 -2.22
CA TYR A 79 3.45 -7.45 -1.08
C TYR A 79 4.29 -7.48 0.20
N ASP A 80 5.56 -7.89 0.12
CA ASP A 80 6.47 -7.88 1.27
C ASP A 80 6.77 -6.45 1.74
N TYR A 81 7.00 -5.53 0.80
CA TYR A 81 7.14 -4.11 1.10
C TYR A 81 5.91 -3.55 1.84
N ILE A 82 4.69 -3.83 1.35
CA ILE A 82 3.44 -3.43 2.02
C ILE A 82 3.42 -3.94 3.46
N ASN A 83 3.73 -5.22 3.69
CA ASN A 83 3.71 -5.79 5.03
C ASN A 83 4.75 -5.15 5.97
N GLN A 84 5.92 -4.76 5.46
CA GLN A 84 6.92 -4.01 6.24
C GLN A 84 6.41 -2.60 6.60
N VAL A 85 5.82 -1.88 5.65
CA VAL A 85 5.21 -0.58 5.91
C VAL A 85 4.07 -0.69 6.93
N LEU A 86 3.24 -1.72 6.84
CA LEU A 86 2.16 -1.98 7.78
C LEU A 86 2.69 -2.29 9.18
N TRP A 87 3.76 -3.08 9.27
CA TRP A 87 4.44 -3.34 10.54
C TRP A 87 4.89 -2.03 11.19
N LEU A 88 5.65 -1.19 10.46
CA LEU A 88 6.17 0.08 10.97
C LEU A 88 5.05 1.09 11.30
N GLY A 89 4.03 1.19 10.45
CA GLY A 89 2.99 2.22 10.56
C GLY A 89 1.85 1.89 11.53
N TYR A 90 1.58 0.61 11.79
CA TYR A 90 0.38 0.18 12.51
C TYR A 90 0.62 -0.81 13.65
N VAL A 91 1.70 -1.61 13.60
CA VAL A 91 1.91 -2.73 14.53
C VAL A 91 3.04 -2.46 15.51
N CYS A 92 4.16 -1.89 15.05
CA CYS A 92 5.32 -1.51 15.85
C CYS A 92 4.94 -0.36 16.80
N ASN A 93 4.30 -0.69 17.91
CA ASN A 93 4.22 0.19 19.05
C ASN A 93 5.51 0.01 19.86
N VAL A 94 6.34 1.05 19.85
CA VAL A 94 7.47 1.18 20.77
C VAL A 94 6.89 1.22 22.19
N TYR A 95 7.11 0.16 22.96
CA TYR A 95 6.81 0.09 24.40
C TYR A 95 7.94 0.74 25.19
#